data_AF-A0A0Q9DFD9-F1
#
_entry.id   AF-A0A0Q9DFD9-F1
#
_cell.length_a   1.000
_cell.length_b   1.000
_cell.length_c   1.000
_cell.angle_alpha   90.00
_cell.angle_beta   90.00
_cell.angle_gamma   90.00
#
_symmetry.space_group_name_H-M   'P 1'
#
loop_
_entity.id
_entity.type
_entity.pdbx_description
1 polymer ?
#
loop_
_entity_poly.entity_id
_entity_poly.type
_entity_poly.pdbx_seq_one_letter_code
_entity_poly.pdbx_strand_id
1 'polypeptide(L)'
;MLFQMEFSAISMVDFVEPSLARDSIRSAQDDMSQGRLAEAASHIALAFEEMVAHHIAETDEFKTGANRRFYFGDNMSMLNSFFLGFKDDRNLGRFVDAAGESIAALQAATRIVALGLDYRRYVKFHALLPHVARSINGTPIIQHDKRTIDLLNVDYLESCVNFIIDSAIILGETS
;
A
#
# COMPACT_ATOMS: atom_id res chain seq x y z
N MET A 1 -28.95 21.63 -2.93
CA MET A 1 -27.70 22.26 -3.38
C MET A 1 -26.56 21.52 -2.71
N LEU A 2 -25.99 20.53 -3.40
CA LEU A 2 -24.86 19.72 -2.95
C LEU A 2 -23.59 20.30 -3.57
N PHE A 3 -22.55 20.44 -2.76
CA PHE A 3 -21.26 21.07 -3.07
C PHE A 3 -20.74 20.72 -4.46
N GLN A 4 -20.86 21.69 -5.38
CA GLN A 4 -20.41 21.61 -6.76
C GLN A 4 -19.05 22.33 -6.90
N MET A 5 -18.10 21.97 -6.04
CA MET A 5 -16.69 22.20 -6.32
C MET A 5 -16.14 20.88 -6.83
N GLU A 6 -15.95 20.77 -8.14
CA GLU A 6 -14.93 19.89 -8.68
C GLU A 6 -13.59 20.45 -8.21
N PHE A 7 -13.21 20.15 -6.97
CA PHE A 7 -11.82 20.24 -6.56
C PHE A 7 -11.08 19.31 -7.52
N SER A 8 -10.29 19.86 -8.44
CA SER A 8 -9.49 19.01 -9.30
C SER A 8 -8.59 18.17 -8.39
N ALA A 9 -8.46 16.88 -8.69
CA ALA A 9 -7.68 15.94 -7.87
C ALA A 9 -6.30 16.50 -7.52
N ILE A 10 -5.69 17.29 -8.43
CA ILE A 10 -4.43 18.01 -8.27
C ILE A 10 -4.41 18.90 -7.02
N SER A 11 -5.48 19.65 -6.73
CA SER A 11 -5.58 20.52 -5.55
C SER A 11 -5.72 19.73 -4.24
N MET A 12 -6.15 18.48 -4.30
CA MET A 12 -6.30 17.63 -3.12
C MET A 12 -5.07 16.76 -2.85
N VAL A 13 -4.19 16.57 -3.84
CA VAL A 13 -2.88 15.91 -3.65
C VAL A 13 -2.04 16.66 -2.61
N ASP A 14 -2.19 17.98 -2.49
CA ASP A 14 -1.41 18.76 -1.54
C ASP A 14 -1.69 18.43 -0.06
N PHE A 15 -2.80 17.74 0.24
CA PHE A 15 -3.10 17.23 1.59
C PHE A 15 -2.47 15.87 1.88
N VAL A 16 -1.85 15.21 0.90
CA VAL A 16 -1.19 13.93 1.10
C VAL A 16 0.18 14.18 1.73
N GLU A 17 0.45 13.56 2.87
CA GLU A 17 1.80 13.49 3.45
C GLU A 17 2.28 12.03 3.45
N PRO A 18 3.57 11.76 3.23
CA PRO A 18 4.68 12.71 3.08
C PRO A 18 4.81 13.28 1.65
N SER A 19 5.69 14.26 1.44
CA SER A 19 5.97 14.83 0.11
C SER A 19 6.36 13.78 -0.95
N LEU A 20 7.04 12.70 -0.54
CA LEU A 20 7.37 11.58 -1.44
C LEU A 20 6.12 10.90 -2.02
N ALA A 21 5.07 10.73 -1.20
CA ALA A 21 3.81 10.17 -1.67
C ALA A 21 3.12 11.14 -2.64
N ARG A 22 3.21 12.45 -2.42
CA ARG A 22 2.71 13.46 -3.36
C ARG A 22 3.43 13.43 -4.70
N ASP A 23 4.74 13.38 -4.67
CA ASP A 23 5.56 13.36 -5.87
C ASP A 23 5.30 12.08 -6.68
N SER A 24 5.08 10.96 -5.99
CA SER A 24 4.64 9.70 -6.61
C SER A 24 3.24 9.84 -7.26
N ILE A 25 2.26 10.47 -6.60
CA ILE A 25 0.93 10.71 -7.21
C ILE A 25 1.04 11.61 -8.44
N ARG A 26 1.84 12.67 -8.38
CA ARG A 26 2.06 13.58 -9.54
C ARG A 26 2.70 12.82 -10.70
N SER A 27 3.71 12.00 -10.43
CA SER A 27 4.35 11.15 -11.44
C SER A 27 3.35 10.16 -12.05
N ALA A 28 2.44 9.59 -11.25
CA ALA A 28 1.38 8.74 -11.75
C ALA A 28 0.41 9.48 -12.69
N GLN A 29 0.01 10.71 -12.35
CA GLN A 29 -0.86 11.53 -13.19
C GLN A 29 -0.21 11.87 -14.53
N ASP A 30 1.09 12.19 -14.50
CA ASP A 30 1.88 12.44 -15.71
C ASP A 30 1.97 11.17 -16.57
N ASP A 31 2.22 10.00 -15.98
CA ASP A 31 2.26 8.72 -16.67
C ASP A 31 0.89 8.35 -17.28
N MET A 32 -0.21 8.61 -16.57
CA MET A 32 -1.57 8.41 -17.07
C MET A 32 -1.85 9.30 -18.29
N SER A 33 -1.43 10.57 -18.25
CA SER A 33 -1.59 11.51 -19.38
C SER A 33 -0.80 11.08 -20.63
N GLN A 34 0.29 10.34 -20.42
CA GLN A 34 1.17 9.84 -21.47
C GLN A 34 0.84 8.39 -21.89
N GLY A 35 -0.20 7.78 -21.33
CA GLY A 35 -0.65 6.42 -21.63
C GLY A 35 0.22 5.31 -21.03
N ARG A 36 1.14 5.64 -20.11
CA ARG A 36 2.02 4.70 -19.40
C ARG A 36 1.35 4.12 -18.17
N LEU A 37 0.35 3.27 -18.38
CA LEU A 37 -0.51 2.77 -17.29
C LEU A 37 0.22 1.89 -16.28
N ALA A 38 1.23 1.11 -16.71
CA ALA A 38 1.98 0.24 -15.81
C ALA A 38 2.86 1.06 -14.86
N GLU A 39 3.52 2.09 -15.37
CA GLU A 39 4.32 3.04 -14.61
C GLU A 39 3.46 3.86 -13.66
N ALA A 40 2.29 4.31 -14.12
CA ALA A 40 1.31 4.97 -13.26
C ALA A 40 0.86 4.07 -12.11
N ALA A 41 0.57 2.79 -12.37
CA ALA A 41 0.21 1.83 -11.33
C ALA A 41 1.33 1.63 -10.30
N SER A 42 2.59 1.61 -10.74
CA SER A 42 3.77 1.55 -9.86
C SER A 42 3.84 2.76 -8.95
N HIS A 43 3.72 3.97 -9.50
CA HIS A 43 3.77 5.21 -8.74
C HIS A 43 2.61 5.32 -7.75
N ILE A 44 1.40 4.88 -8.11
CA ILE A 44 0.24 4.83 -7.21
C ILE A 44 0.48 3.85 -6.05
N ALA A 45 1.01 2.65 -6.34
CA ALA A 45 1.29 1.66 -5.31
C ALA A 45 2.38 2.17 -4.33
N LEU A 46 3.43 2.80 -4.85
CA LEU A 46 4.47 3.44 -4.04
C LEU A 46 3.91 4.54 -3.14
N ALA A 47 3.10 5.44 -3.70
CA ALA A 47 2.52 6.55 -2.96
C ALA A 47 1.72 6.08 -1.74
N PHE A 48 0.91 5.03 -1.91
CA PHE A 48 0.12 4.47 -0.82
C PHE A 48 1.00 3.85 0.28
N GLU A 49 2.01 3.08 -0.11
CA GLU A 49 2.95 2.47 0.85
C GLU A 49 3.74 3.52 1.63
N GLU A 50 4.16 4.60 0.98
CA GLU A 50 4.88 5.70 1.62
C GLU A 50 3.98 6.45 2.61
N MET A 51 2.75 6.77 2.21
CA MET A 51 1.75 7.43 3.06
C MET A 51 1.46 6.59 4.32
N VAL A 52 1.13 5.31 4.15
CA VAL A 52 0.81 4.43 5.28
C VAL A 52 2.03 4.23 6.18
N ALA A 53 3.23 4.03 5.61
CA ALA A 53 4.44 3.84 6.40
C ALA A 53 4.81 5.09 7.20
N HIS A 54 4.65 6.28 6.62
CA HIS A 54 4.90 7.54 7.30
C HIS A 54 3.95 7.73 8.49
N HIS A 55 2.66 7.54 8.29
CA HIS A 55 1.67 7.74 9.35
C HIS A 55 1.82 6.73 10.51
N ILE A 56 2.19 5.49 10.20
CA ILE A 56 2.53 4.50 11.22
C ILE A 56 3.79 4.90 11.97
N ALA A 57 4.82 5.37 11.27
CA ALA A 57 6.07 5.81 11.89
C ALA A 57 5.83 7.00 12.83
N GLU A 58 5.08 8.02 12.41
CA GLU A 58 4.72 9.17 13.26
C GLU A 58 3.95 8.74 14.52
N THR A 59 3.04 7.77 14.39
CA THR A 59 2.28 7.26 15.55
C THR A 59 3.14 6.41 16.49
N ASP A 60 4.15 5.72 15.96
CA ASP A 60 5.00 4.79 16.71
C ASP A 60 6.31 5.40 17.22
N GLU A 61 6.72 6.60 16.75
CA GLU A 61 7.93 7.32 17.17
C GLU A 61 8.01 7.54 18.69
N PHE A 62 6.87 7.54 19.38
CA PHE A 62 6.81 7.73 20.83
C PHE A 62 6.90 6.45 21.67
N LYS A 63 6.99 5.24 21.08
CA LYS A 63 6.93 3.98 21.85
C LYS A 63 7.83 2.86 21.31
N THR A 64 8.79 2.43 22.13
CA THR A 64 9.57 1.20 21.90
C THR A 64 8.84 -0.04 22.42
N GLY A 65 8.93 -1.16 21.69
CA GLY A 65 8.36 -2.46 22.09
C GLY A 65 6.87 -2.67 21.80
N ALA A 66 6.25 -3.65 22.46
CA ALA A 66 4.85 -4.10 22.29
C ALA A 66 3.77 -3.05 22.61
N ASN A 67 4.16 -1.79 22.82
CA ASN A 67 3.28 -0.70 23.23
C ASN A 67 2.91 0.26 22.08
N ARG A 68 3.33 -0.07 20.85
CA ARG A 68 2.99 0.62 19.60
C ARG A 68 1.50 0.47 19.30
N ARG A 69 0.81 1.57 18.99
CA ARG A 69 -0.65 1.58 18.76
C ARG A 69 -1.05 0.78 17.53
N PHE A 70 -0.12 0.57 16.59
CA PHE A 70 -0.32 -0.18 15.36
C PHE A 70 0.59 -1.42 15.23
N TYR A 71 0.96 -2.03 16.37
CA TYR A 71 1.67 -3.31 16.35
C TYR A 71 0.72 -4.49 16.13
N PHE A 72 0.84 -5.12 14.96
CA PHE A 72 0.07 -6.31 14.58
C PHE A 72 0.92 -7.58 14.55
N GLY A 73 2.05 -7.59 15.27
CA GLY A 73 3.02 -8.68 15.26
C GLY A 73 4.24 -8.39 14.38
N ASP A 74 5.24 -9.26 14.47
CA ASP A 74 6.49 -9.12 13.74
C ASP A 74 6.33 -9.49 12.26
N ASN A 75 7.26 -8.97 11.43
CA ASN A 75 7.35 -9.34 10.03
C ASN A 75 7.86 -10.77 9.91
N MET A 76 6.99 -11.68 9.47
CA MET A 76 7.28 -13.10 9.33
C MET A 76 7.92 -13.49 7.99
N SER A 77 8.25 -12.53 7.11
CA SER A 77 8.85 -12.82 5.79
C SER A 77 10.17 -13.61 5.84
N MET A 78 10.92 -13.50 6.95
CA MET A 78 12.14 -14.26 7.21
C MET A 78 11.89 -15.67 7.78
N LEU A 79 10.65 -15.99 8.19
CA LEU A 79 10.23 -17.29 8.71
C LEU A 79 9.54 -18.14 7.63
N ASN A 80 10.10 -18.17 6.43
CA ASN A 80 9.61 -19.00 5.33
C ASN A 80 10.38 -20.33 5.23
N SER A 81 9.85 -21.25 4.44
CA SER A 81 10.41 -22.59 4.24
C SER A 81 11.85 -22.58 3.73
N PHE A 82 12.25 -21.55 2.98
CA PHE A 82 13.61 -21.38 2.46
C PHE A 82 14.60 -21.04 3.57
N PHE A 83 14.29 -20.07 4.44
CA PHE A 83 15.18 -19.65 5.53
C PHE A 83 15.22 -20.67 6.69
N LEU A 84 14.13 -21.40 6.91
CA LEU A 84 14.04 -22.43 7.95
C LEU A 84 14.62 -23.79 7.53
N GLY A 85 15.07 -23.92 6.27
CA GLY A 85 15.73 -25.13 5.79
C GLY A 85 14.78 -26.32 5.56
N PHE A 86 13.47 -26.09 5.46
CA PHE A 86 12.48 -27.14 5.20
C PHE A 86 12.43 -27.58 3.73
N LYS A 87 13.56 -27.57 3.03
CA LYS A 87 13.65 -27.93 1.60
C LYS A 87 13.28 -29.39 1.33
N ASP A 88 13.55 -30.27 2.30
CA ASP A 88 13.32 -31.72 2.16
C ASP A 88 11.90 -32.14 2.56
N ASP A 89 11.23 -31.38 3.43
CA ASP A 89 9.82 -31.61 3.80
C ASP A 89 8.90 -30.62 3.05
N ARG A 90 8.50 -31.02 1.86
CA ARG A 90 7.63 -30.22 0.98
C ARG A 90 6.26 -29.90 1.59
N ASN A 91 5.74 -30.75 2.48
CA ASN A 91 4.43 -30.52 3.08
C ASN A 91 4.53 -29.51 4.21
N LEU A 92 5.54 -29.65 5.07
CA LEU A 92 5.82 -28.68 6.12
C LEU A 92 6.21 -27.32 5.55
N GLY A 93 7.06 -27.28 4.52
CA GLY A 93 7.45 -26.04 3.85
C GLY A 93 6.24 -25.27 3.31
N ARG A 94 5.35 -25.94 2.57
CA ARG A 94 4.11 -25.31 2.08
C ARG A 94 3.20 -24.82 3.20
N PHE A 95 3.06 -25.59 4.29
CA PHE A 95 2.24 -25.18 5.42
C PHE A 95 2.79 -23.91 6.08
N VAL A 96 4.10 -23.85 6.31
CA VAL A 96 4.78 -22.69 6.88
C VAL A 96 4.60 -21.46 5.99
N ASP A 97 4.82 -21.61 4.68
CA ASP A 97 4.67 -20.50 3.73
C ASP A 97 3.21 -20.00 3.70
N ALA A 98 2.23 -20.91 3.60
CA ALA A 98 0.81 -20.55 3.60
C ALA A 98 0.35 -19.90 4.91
N ALA A 99 0.88 -20.36 6.05
CA ALA A 99 0.61 -19.75 7.35
C ALA A 99 1.21 -18.34 7.44
N GLY A 100 2.45 -18.16 6.97
CA GLY A 100 3.12 -16.87 6.90
C GLY A 100 2.37 -15.87 6.01
N GLU A 101 1.93 -16.29 4.83
CA GLU A 101 1.11 -15.49 3.91
C GLU A 101 -0.24 -15.10 4.54
N SER A 102 -0.90 -16.05 5.21
CA SER A 102 -2.19 -15.79 5.89
C SER A 102 -2.04 -14.78 7.02
N ILE A 103 -0.97 -14.89 7.83
CA ILE A 103 -0.68 -13.94 8.90
C ILE A 103 -0.39 -12.55 8.32
N ALA A 104 0.43 -12.46 7.28
CA ALA A 104 0.74 -11.19 6.62
C ALA A 104 -0.52 -10.51 6.06
N ALA A 105 -1.42 -11.28 5.42
CA ALA A 105 -2.69 -10.77 4.92
C ALA A 105 -3.60 -10.25 6.05
N LEU A 106 -3.68 -10.96 7.18
CA LEU A 106 -4.45 -10.52 8.36
C LEU A 106 -3.86 -9.26 8.99
N GLN A 107 -2.53 -9.17 9.09
CA GLN A 107 -1.82 -7.99 9.58
C GLN A 107 -2.11 -6.76 8.71
N ALA A 108 -2.04 -6.92 7.38
CA ALA A 108 -2.38 -5.86 6.43
C ALA A 108 -3.84 -5.41 6.59
N ALA A 109 -4.79 -6.36 6.58
CA ALA A 109 -6.21 -6.03 6.73
C ALA A 109 -6.52 -5.31 8.06
N THR A 110 -5.93 -5.77 9.16
CA THR A 110 -6.15 -5.16 10.48
C THR A 110 -5.55 -3.76 10.56
N ARG A 111 -4.38 -3.55 9.95
CA ARG A 111 -3.75 -2.22 9.84
C ARG A 111 -4.66 -1.24 9.09
N ILE A 112 -5.21 -1.62 7.95
CA ILE A 112 -6.13 -0.77 7.17
C ILE A 112 -7.36 -0.41 7.98
N VAL A 113 -7.98 -1.39 8.67
CA VAL A 113 -9.15 -1.16 9.52
C VAL A 113 -8.82 -0.27 10.72
N ALA A 114 -7.68 -0.49 11.37
CA ALA A 114 -7.25 0.28 12.53
C ALA A 114 -6.93 1.74 12.19
N LEU A 115 -6.49 2.00 10.96
CA LEU A 115 -6.29 3.35 10.41
C LEU A 115 -7.60 4.02 9.97
N GLY A 116 -8.76 3.36 10.13
CA GLY A 116 -10.06 3.90 9.73
C GLY A 116 -10.28 3.91 8.22
N LEU A 117 -9.42 3.26 7.44
CA LEU A 117 -9.51 3.24 5.99
C LEU A 117 -10.61 2.26 5.54
N ASP A 118 -11.29 2.61 4.44
CA ASP A 118 -12.32 1.76 3.85
C ASP A 118 -11.70 0.48 3.26
N TYR A 119 -11.84 -0.63 4.00
CA TYR A 119 -11.31 -1.93 3.60
C TYR A 119 -11.89 -2.43 2.26
N ARG A 120 -13.15 -2.12 1.94
CA ARG A 120 -13.75 -2.52 0.66
C ARG A 120 -13.11 -1.77 -0.49
N ARG A 121 -12.80 -0.48 -0.32
CA ARG A 121 -12.04 0.30 -1.32
C ARG A 121 -10.59 -0.14 -1.40
N TYR A 122 -9.97 -0.47 -0.26
CA TYR A 122 -8.61 -1.01 -0.19
C TYR A 122 -8.45 -2.32 -0.99
N VAL A 123 -9.38 -3.27 -0.87
CA VAL A 123 -9.34 -4.52 -1.65
C VAL A 123 -9.41 -4.25 -3.15
N LYS A 124 -10.21 -3.27 -3.59
CA LYS A 124 -10.27 -2.85 -5.00
C LYS A 124 -8.98 -2.15 -5.44
N PHE A 125 -8.43 -1.30 -4.57
CA PHE A 125 -7.17 -0.60 -4.79
C PHE A 125 -6.03 -1.60 -5.04
N HIS A 126 -5.94 -2.69 -4.28
CA HIS A 126 -4.90 -3.71 -4.50
C HIS A 126 -5.18 -4.70 -5.64
N ALA A 127 -6.34 -4.65 -6.30
CA ALA A 127 -6.74 -5.70 -7.24
C ALA A 127 -5.85 -5.78 -8.50
N LEU A 128 -5.43 -4.64 -9.05
CA LEU A 128 -4.63 -4.58 -10.27
C LEU A 128 -3.28 -3.87 -10.08
N LEU A 129 -3.09 -3.18 -8.96
CA LEU A 129 -1.82 -2.52 -8.65
C LEU A 129 -0.72 -3.54 -8.36
N PRO A 130 0.53 -3.24 -8.74
CA PRO A 130 1.66 -4.10 -8.43
C PRO A 130 1.92 -4.16 -6.93
N HIS A 131 2.48 -5.28 -6.47
CA HIS A 131 2.90 -5.41 -5.07
C HIS A 131 4.24 -4.70 -4.88
N VAL A 132 4.33 -3.88 -3.83
CA VAL A 132 5.55 -3.18 -3.43
C VAL A 132 6.15 -3.92 -2.23
N ALA A 133 7.29 -4.55 -2.44
CA ALA A 133 8.11 -5.12 -1.37
C ALA A 133 9.23 -4.14 -0.99
N ARG A 134 9.77 -4.25 0.23
CA ARG A 134 10.99 -3.52 0.60
C ARG A 134 12.18 -4.46 0.63
N SER A 135 13.27 -4.04 -0.01
CA SER A 135 14.57 -4.69 0.09
C SER A 135 15.14 -4.56 1.51
N ILE A 136 16.13 -5.38 1.84
CA ILE A 136 16.91 -5.29 3.09
C ILE A 136 17.53 -3.89 3.27
N ASN A 137 17.87 -3.22 2.17
CA ASN A 137 18.44 -1.87 2.18
C ASN A 137 17.38 -0.76 2.18
N GLY A 138 16.09 -1.10 2.32
CA GLY A 138 14.98 -0.14 2.33
C GLY A 138 14.50 0.31 0.94
N THR A 139 15.17 -0.09 -0.14
CA THR A 139 14.74 0.23 -1.50
C THR A 139 13.44 -0.50 -1.88
N PRO A 140 12.44 0.18 -2.46
CA PRO A 140 11.23 -0.48 -2.92
C PRO A 140 11.52 -1.39 -4.12
N ILE A 141 10.91 -2.57 -4.12
CA ILE A 141 10.94 -3.56 -5.19
C ILE A 141 9.50 -3.72 -5.67
N ILE A 142 9.24 -3.30 -6.91
CA ILE A 142 7.91 -3.38 -7.51
C ILE A 142 7.82 -4.66 -8.34
N GLN A 143 6.82 -5.49 -8.04
CA GLN A 143 6.57 -6.71 -8.78
C GLN A 143 5.28 -6.58 -9.57
N HIS A 144 5.42 -6.59 -10.90
CA HIS A 144 4.30 -6.58 -11.81
C HIS A 144 3.82 -8.00 -12.12
N ASP A 145 2.51 -8.23 -11.99
CA ASP A 145 1.87 -9.37 -12.66
C ASP A 145 1.49 -8.96 -14.08
N LYS A 146 2.01 -9.68 -15.08
CA LYS A 146 1.65 -9.44 -16.49
C LYS A 146 0.14 -9.55 -16.73
N ARG A 147 -0.57 -10.39 -15.96
CA ARG A 147 -2.02 -10.58 -16.11
C ARG A 147 -2.83 -9.37 -15.66
N THR A 148 -2.31 -8.57 -14.72
CA THR A 148 -3.02 -7.39 -14.22
C THR A 148 -2.75 -6.16 -15.07
N ILE A 149 -1.57 -6.05 -15.67
CA ILE A 149 -1.19 -4.92 -16.54
C ILE A 149 -2.18 -4.75 -17.69
N ASP A 150 -2.57 -5.83 -18.36
CA ASP A 150 -3.47 -5.79 -19.51
C ASP A 150 -4.91 -5.35 -19.15
N LEU A 151 -5.26 -5.36 -17.87
CA LEU A 151 -6.57 -4.96 -17.36
C LEU A 151 -6.59 -3.51 -16.84
N LEU A 152 -5.43 -2.84 -16.79
CA LEU A 152 -5.32 -1.47 -16.33
C LEU A 152 -6.04 -0.52 -17.30
N ASN A 153 -6.75 0.45 -16.74
CA ASN A 153 -7.37 1.53 -17.46
C ASN A 153 -7.32 2.80 -16.63
N VAL A 154 -7.53 3.94 -17.28
CA VAL A 154 -7.42 5.27 -16.65
C VAL A 154 -8.41 5.42 -15.50
N ASP A 155 -9.68 5.04 -15.69
CA ASP A 155 -10.72 5.15 -14.65
C ASP A 155 -10.36 4.39 -13.36
N TYR A 156 -9.76 3.21 -13.49
CA TYR A 156 -9.28 2.42 -12.36
C TYR A 156 -8.15 3.14 -11.62
N LEU A 157 -7.16 3.65 -12.35
CA LEU A 157 -6.03 4.37 -11.76
C LEU A 157 -6.49 5.68 -11.11
N GLU A 158 -7.42 6.41 -11.71
CA GLU A 158 -8.05 7.60 -11.10
C GLU A 158 -8.78 7.24 -9.81
N SER A 159 -9.55 6.15 -9.81
CA SER A 159 -10.18 5.66 -8.58
C SER A 159 -9.16 5.30 -7.50
N CYS A 160 -7.98 4.82 -7.88
CA CYS A 160 -6.91 4.51 -6.93
C CYS A 160 -6.27 5.77 -6.37
N VAL A 161 -5.99 6.78 -7.20
CA VAL A 161 -5.51 8.10 -6.76
C VAL A 161 -6.50 8.73 -5.78
N ASN A 162 -7.79 8.74 -6.11
CA ASN A 162 -8.84 9.28 -5.23
C ASN A 162 -8.91 8.52 -3.90
N PHE A 163 -8.71 7.20 -3.90
CA PHE A 163 -8.62 6.44 -2.67
C PHE A 163 -7.43 6.85 -1.79
N ILE A 164 -6.26 7.12 -2.37
CA ILE A 164 -5.10 7.60 -1.60
C ILE A 164 -5.39 8.98 -1.00
N ILE A 165 -5.96 9.90 -1.77
CA ILE A 165 -6.31 11.25 -1.30
C ILE A 165 -7.33 11.17 -0.15
N ASP A 166 -8.41 10.41 -0.32
CA ASP A 166 -9.42 10.23 0.73
C ASP A 166 -8.80 9.60 2.00
N SER A 167 -7.90 8.63 1.81
CA SER A 167 -7.17 8.00 2.91
C SER A 167 -6.29 9.01 3.63
N ALA A 168 -5.55 9.85 2.91
CA ALA A 168 -4.70 10.88 3.51
C ALA A 168 -5.50 11.88 4.35
N ILE A 169 -6.70 12.26 3.90
CA ILE A 169 -7.60 13.15 4.66
C ILE A 169 -8.03 12.47 5.97
N ILE A 170 -8.46 11.20 5.92
CA ILE A 170 -8.85 10.44 7.12
C ILE A 170 -7.68 10.33 8.11
N LEU A 171 -6.48 10.05 7.60
CA LEU A 171 -5.27 9.97 8.41
C LEU A 171 -4.93 11.32 9.05
N GLY A 172 -5.03 12.41 8.29
CA GLY A 172 -4.79 13.78 8.79
C GLY A 172 -5.80 14.25 9.85
N GLU A 173 -7.03 13.72 9.86
CA GLU A 173 -8.01 13.97 10.93
C GLU A 173 -7.72 13.19 12.22
N THR A 174 -6.92 12.12 12.13
CA THR A 174 -6.63 11.21 13.25
C THR A 174 -5.30 11.51 13.95
N SER A 175 -4.45 12.37 13.35
CA SER A 175 -3.18 12.89 13.89
C SER A 175 -3.34 13.86 15.07
#